data_AF-A0A0D3J8Y4-F1
#
_entry.id   AF-A0A0D3J8Y4-F1
#
_cell.length_a   1.000
_cell.length_b   1.000
_cell.length_c   1.000
_cell.angle_alpha   90.00
_cell.angle_beta   90.00
_cell.angle_gamma   90.00
#
_symmetry.space_group_name_H-M   'P 1'
#
loop_
_entity.id
_entity.type
_entity.pdbx_description
1 polymer ?
#
loop_
_entity_poly.entity_id
_entity_poly.type
_entity_poly.pdbx_seq_one_letter_code
_entity_poly.pdbx_strand_id
1 'polypeptide(L)'
;MSVVFTPLLTAAVAPAAWRLLQGVPAEVALGASGSLQGAPPCLATLEKVGKGHAAAWRLADFRTVETGMQARLALDRNPAEPCCKLMFVGGRSGQREKLGHMLLACDEDGSALRGMRIREDLRGRGLSKLLLAVWLRLCLEAGLTPRTRTINKPLLSLSLAAFGFAPTNQRGMLVRVSAAKRARDCVRSTSAHAPGRTAYIRTAFEAPDAATLRAAVDRQLRHGNLELGVPPAALRRALTLRGGCGACTPKRRGRRRPLPC
;
A
#
# COMPACT_ATOMS: atom_id res chain seq x y z
N MET A 1 57.17 26.00 -8.05
CA MET A 1 55.76 26.43 -8.17
C MET A 1 54.89 25.26 -7.74
N SER A 2 54.28 25.34 -6.55
CA SER A 2 53.47 24.27 -5.99
C SER A 2 52.00 24.54 -6.29
N VAL A 3 51.37 23.68 -7.08
CA VAL A 3 49.93 23.75 -7.38
C VAL A 3 49.19 23.17 -6.18
N VAL A 4 48.58 24.04 -5.38
CA VAL A 4 47.67 23.65 -4.30
C VAL A 4 46.36 23.21 -4.93
N PHE A 5 46.10 21.89 -4.92
CA PHE A 5 44.83 21.34 -5.36
C PHE A 5 43.79 21.54 -4.26
N THR A 6 42.93 22.55 -4.41
CA THR A 6 41.78 22.75 -3.52
C THR A 6 40.70 21.75 -3.90
N PRO A 7 40.32 20.77 -3.05
CA PRO A 7 39.19 19.92 -3.36
C PRO A 7 37.92 20.78 -3.36
N LEU A 8 37.18 20.73 -4.47
CA LEU A 8 35.83 21.26 -4.55
C LEU A 8 35.01 20.65 -3.42
N LEU A 9 34.57 21.49 -2.48
CA LEU A 9 33.55 21.16 -1.51
C LEU A 9 32.32 20.67 -2.28
N THR A 10 32.11 19.36 -2.27
CA THR A 10 30.86 18.75 -2.70
C THR A 10 29.77 19.33 -1.81
N ALA A 11 28.94 20.21 -2.36
CA ALA A 11 27.75 20.71 -1.68
C ALA A 11 27.00 19.49 -1.13
N ALA A 12 26.91 19.39 0.21
CA ALA A 12 26.21 18.31 0.86
C ALA A 12 24.73 18.42 0.45
N VAL A 13 24.33 17.62 -0.53
CA VAL A 13 22.93 17.50 -0.92
C VAL A 13 22.19 17.03 0.33
N ALA A 14 21.34 17.90 0.88
CA ALA A 14 20.56 17.57 2.06
C ALA A 14 19.85 16.23 1.83
N PRO A 15 19.94 15.27 2.78
CA PRO A 15 19.29 13.99 2.61
C PRO A 15 17.78 14.22 2.43
N ALA A 16 17.19 13.54 1.45
CA ALA A 16 15.75 13.64 1.19
C ALA A 16 14.95 13.44 2.48
N ALA A 17 13.89 14.23 2.71
CA ALA A 17 13.16 14.32 3.98
C ALA A 17 12.68 12.95 4.53
N TRP A 18 12.43 11.99 3.64
CA TRP A 18 12.10 10.62 4.05
C TRP A 18 13.24 9.94 4.81
N ARG A 19 14.53 10.18 4.50
CA ARG A 19 15.66 9.58 5.25
C ARG A 19 15.66 10.00 6.72
N LEU A 20 15.40 11.29 6.96
CA LEU A 20 15.28 11.85 8.31
C LEU A 20 14.08 11.23 9.05
N LEU A 21 12.92 11.13 8.38
CA LEU A 21 11.73 10.47 8.94
C LEU A 21 11.94 8.98 9.25
N GLN A 22 12.76 8.29 8.44
CA GLN A 22 13.05 6.86 8.60
C GLN A 22 14.25 6.60 9.52
N GLY A 23 14.90 7.63 10.05
CA GLY A 23 16.12 7.51 10.87
C GLY A 23 17.26 6.82 10.13
N VAL A 24 17.32 6.98 8.80
CA VAL A 24 18.34 6.37 7.95
C VAL A 24 19.52 7.34 7.87
N PRO A 25 20.71 6.97 8.40
CA PRO A 25 21.89 7.82 8.31
C PRO A 25 22.25 8.12 6.85
N ALA A 26 22.83 9.29 6.58
CA ALA A 26 23.10 9.76 5.23
C ALA A 26 24.09 8.84 4.48
N GLU A 27 24.97 8.19 5.24
CA GLU A 27 26.03 7.27 4.85
C GLU A 27 25.54 5.86 4.45
N VAL A 28 24.26 5.52 4.70
CA VAL A 28 23.73 4.22 4.28
C VAL A 28 23.58 4.17 2.76
N ALA A 29 24.37 3.31 2.13
CA ALA A 29 24.30 3.03 0.70
C ALA A 29 22.93 2.42 0.35
N LEU A 30 22.12 3.18 -0.40
CA LEU A 30 20.90 2.65 -1.00
C LEU A 30 21.25 1.81 -2.23
N GLY A 31 20.44 0.79 -2.53
CA GLY A 31 20.54 0.13 -3.83
C GLY A 31 20.32 1.12 -4.99
N ALA A 32 20.63 0.71 -6.22
CA ALA A 32 20.55 1.57 -7.42
C ALA A 32 19.19 2.28 -7.66
N SER A 33 18.12 1.84 -6.98
CA SER A 33 16.78 2.41 -7.03
C SER A 33 16.35 3.18 -5.77
N GLY A 34 17.24 3.41 -4.80
CA GLY A 34 16.87 3.97 -3.50
C GLY A 34 16.31 2.94 -2.50
N SER A 35 16.50 1.64 -2.75
CA SER A 35 15.97 0.54 -1.93
C SER A 35 16.86 0.26 -0.71
N LEU A 36 16.22 0.04 0.45
CA LEU A 36 16.87 -0.36 1.71
C LEU A 36 17.21 -1.86 1.69
N GLN A 37 18.42 -2.22 2.11
CA GLN A 37 18.79 -3.61 2.39
C GLN A 37 18.54 -3.92 3.87
N GLY A 38 17.82 -5.01 4.16
CA GLY A 38 17.48 -5.42 5.55
C GLY A 38 16.15 -4.86 6.07
N ALA A 39 15.88 -5.09 7.37
CA ALA A 39 14.72 -4.51 8.02
C ALA A 39 15.00 -3.00 8.26
N PRO A 40 14.15 -2.10 7.73
CA PRO A 40 14.34 -0.66 7.93
C PRO A 40 14.39 -0.33 9.44
N PRO A 41 15.35 0.49 9.90
CA PRO A 41 15.47 0.88 11.31
C PRO A 41 14.18 1.44 11.89
N CYS A 42 13.41 2.16 11.08
CA CYS A 42 12.10 2.71 11.45
C CYS A 42 11.04 1.67 11.85
N LEU A 43 11.21 0.40 11.45
CA LEU A 43 10.32 -0.71 11.78
C LEU A 43 10.84 -1.53 12.97
N ALA A 44 12.01 -1.21 13.53
CA ALA A 44 12.62 -1.98 14.62
C ALA A 44 11.74 -2.00 15.88
N THR A 45 10.96 -0.94 16.10
CA THR A 45 10.04 -0.82 17.24
C THR A 45 8.72 -1.55 17.04
N LEU A 46 8.49 -2.16 15.87
CA LEU A 46 7.23 -2.84 15.54
C LEU A 46 7.39 -4.36 15.73
N GLU A 47 6.33 -5.02 16.20
CA GLU A 47 6.29 -6.47 16.33
C GLU A 47 6.46 -7.13 14.95
N LYS A 48 7.63 -7.75 14.73
CA LYS A 48 7.93 -8.50 13.50
C LYS A 48 7.30 -9.88 13.57
N VAL A 49 6.52 -10.22 12.57
CA VAL A 49 5.86 -11.52 12.39
C VAL A 49 6.43 -12.22 11.16
N GLY A 50 6.78 -13.50 11.33
CA GLY A 50 7.35 -14.32 10.25
C GLY A 50 8.82 -13.99 9.93
N LYS A 51 9.37 -14.68 8.93
CA LYS A 51 10.78 -14.57 8.53
C LYS A 51 10.93 -14.51 7.00
N GLY A 52 12.01 -13.91 6.52
CA GLY A 52 12.38 -13.80 5.09
C GLY A 52 11.22 -13.42 4.16
N HIS A 53 10.99 -14.30 3.17
CA HIS A 53 9.70 -14.69 2.56
C HIS A 53 8.39 -14.01 3.01
N ALA A 54 8.12 -14.10 4.30
CA ALA A 54 6.84 -13.77 4.90
C ALA A 54 6.96 -12.72 6.00
N ALA A 55 8.13 -12.06 6.12
CA ALA A 55 8.34 -11.02 7.10
C ALA A 55 7.34 -9.88 6.92
N ALA A 56 6.62 -9.57 7.99
CA ALA A 56 5.69 -8.47 8.09
C ALA A 56 5.77 -7.86 9.50
N TRP A 57 5.25 -6.66 9.68
CA TRP A 57 5.20 -5.96 10.97
C TRP A 57 3.76 -5.68 11.33
N ARG A 58 3.35 -6.02 12.55
CA ARG A 58 1.98 -5.79 13.02
C ARG A 58 1.77 -4.30 13.26
N LEU A 59 0.66 -3.77 12.77
CA LEU A 59 0.28 -2.36 12.97
C LEU A 59 -0.96 -2.22 13.85
N ALA A 60 -1.97 -3.06 13.63
CA ALA A 60 -3.23 -2.98 14.38
C ALA A 60 -3.99 -4.30 14.36
N ASP A 61 -4.92 -4.41 15.30
CA ASP A 61 -5.89 -5.49 15.42
C ASP A 61 -7.30 -4.93 15.38
N PHE A 62 -8.11 -5.49 14.50
CA PHE A 62 -9.54 -5.23 14.43
C PHE A 62 -10.29 -6.46 14.92
N ARG A 63 -11.16 -6.28 15.90
CA ARG A 63 -11.98 -7.37 16.46
C ARG A 63 -13.45 -6.99 16.45
N THR A 64 -14.27 -7.92 16.00
CA THR A 64 -15.72 -7.93 16.15
C THR A 64 -16.09 -9.17 16.97
N VAL A 65 -17.36 -9.30 17.35
CA VAL A 65 -17.87 -10.49 18.04
C VAL A 65 -17.61 -11.77 17.23
N GLU A 66 -17.70 -11.70 15.90
CA GLU A 66 -17.64 -12.89 15.02
C GLU A 66 -16.29 -13.10 14.34
N THR A 67 -15.47 -12.05 14.23
CA THR A 67 -14.26 -12.06 13.40
C THR A 67 -13.14 -11.22 14.01
N GLY A 68 -11.93 -11.77 13.98
CA GLY A 68 -10.69 -11.03 14.24
C GLY A 68 -9.89 -10.85 12.94
N MET A 69 -9.30 -9.68 12.78
CA MET A 69 -8.44 -9.33 11.65
C MET A 69 -7.23 -8.54 12.13
N GLN A 70 -6.05 -8.85 11.60
CA GLN A 70 -4.81 -8.14 11.87
C GLN A 70 -4.35 -7.40 10.62
N ALA A 71 -3.98 -6.13 10.79
CA ALA A 71 -3.32 -5.33 9.76
C ALA A 71 -1.80 -5.39 9.95
N ARG A 72 -1.09 -5.80 8.89
CA ARG A 72 0.37 -5.98 8.92
C ARG A 72 1.02 -5.31 7.72
N LEU A 73 2.11 -4.60 7.95
CA LEU A 73 2.94 -4.05 6.87
C LEU A 73 3.91 -5.11 6.36
N ALA A 74 4.04 -5.26 5.06
CA ALA A 74 5.11 -6.03 4.43
C ALA A 74 5.76 -5.18 3.33
N LEU A 75 7.07 -5.33 3.16
CA LEU A 75 7.77 -4.63 2.08
C LEU A 75 7.42 -5.27 0.74
N ASP A 76 7.15 -4.48 -0.29
CA ASP A 76 7.02 -5.04 -1.63
C ASP A 76 8.40 -5.48 -2.14
N ARG A 77 8.44 -6.61 -2.84
CA ARG A 77 9.67 -7.19 -3.40
C ARG A 77 9.89 -6.87 -4.86
N ASN A 78 8.86 -6.37 -5.54
CA ASN A 78 8.96 -5.99 -6.94
C ASN A 78 8.61 -4.50 -7.13
N PRO A 79 9.34 -3.57 -6.50
CA PRO A 79 9.11 -2.16 -6.72
C PRO A 79 9.72 -1.74 -8.07
N ALA A 80 8.88 -1.44 -9.06
CA ALA A 80 9.27 -0.41 -10.03
C ALA A 80 9.35 0.97 -9.34
N GLU A 81 8.68 1.13 -8.19
CA GLU A 81 8.57 2.34 -7.37
C GLU A 81 8.49 1.95 -5.88
N PRO A 82 8.91 2.80 -4.92
CA PRO A 82 8.80 2.51 -3.49
C PRO A 82 7.35 2.27 -3.07
N CYS A 83 7.02 1.01 -2.82
CA CYS A 83 5.69 0.59 -2.39
C CYS A 83 5.75 -0.41 -1.25
N CYS A 84 4.76 -0.30 -0.36
CA CYS A 84 4.53 -1.22 0.74
C CYS A 84 3.22 -1.98 0.53
N LYS A 85 3.12 -3.16 1.16
CA LYS A 85 1.90 -3.96 1.18
C LYS A 85 1.29 -3.90 2.57
N LEU A 86 0.06 -3.41 2.67
CA LEU A 86 -0.74 -3.59 3.88
C LEU A 86 -1.53 -4.89 3.75
N MET A 87 -1.11 -5.90 4.49
CA MET A 87 -1.71 -7.23 4.50
C MET A 87 -2.75 -7.36 5.60
N PHE A 88 -3.84 -8.06 5.28
CA PHE A 88 -4.92 -8.33 6.22
C PHE A 88 -5.06 -9.84 6.43
N VAL A 89 -4.96 -10.25 7.69
CA VAL A 89 -4.98 -11.66 8.09
C VAL A 89 -6.09 -11.85 9.11
N GLY A 90 -7.05 -12.70 8.79
CA GLY A 90 -8.13 -13.10 9.69
C GLY A 90 -7.72 -14.25 10.59
N GLY A 91 -8.44 -14.42 11.68
CA GLY A 91 -8.41 -15.63 12.49
C GLY A 91 -9.83 -16.17 12.63
N ARG A 92 -10.08 -17.34 12.05
CA ARG A 92 -11.19 -18.22 12.47
C ARG A 92 -10.56 -19.52 12.98
N SER A 93 -11.07 -20.02 14.10
CA SER A 93 -10.71 -21.35 14.64
C SER A 93 -9.21 -21.65 14.76
N GLY A 94 -8.41 -20.69 15.26
CA GLY A 94 -6.97 -20.89 15.54
C GLY A 94 -6.05 -20.88 14.31
N GLN A 95 -6.57 -20.85 13.08
CA GLN A 95 -5.76 -20.74 11.87
C GLN A 95 -5.76 -19.30 11.32
N ARG A 96 -4.56 -18.84 10.94
CA ARG A 96 -4.34 -17.50 10.37
C ARG A 96 -4.60 -17.53 8.87
N GLU A 97 -5.61 -16.80 8.44
CA GLU A 97 -6.11 -16.84 7.07
C GLU A 97 -5.88 -15.50 6.35
N LYS A 98 -5.28 -15.51 5.16
CA LYS A 98 -5.05 -14.28 4.40
C LYS A 98 -6.34 -13.79 3.75
N LEU A 99 -6.86 -12.65 4.20
CA LEU A 99 -8.09 -12.03 3.67
C LEU A 99 -7.81 -11.23 2.40
N GLY A 100 -6.69 -10.50 2.38
CA GLY A 100 -6.36 -9.60 1.28
C GLY A 100 -5.11 -8.77 1.54
N HIS A 101 -4.83 -7.86 0.62
CA HIS A 101 -3.81 -6.84 0.79
C HIS A 101 -4.11 -5.58 -0.03
N MET A 102 -3.54 -4.46 0.40
CA MET A 102 -3.44 -3.22 -0.36
C MET A 102 -2.01 -2.97 -0.78
N LEU A 103 -1.85 -2.37 -1.96
CA LEU A 103 -0.60 -1.83 -2.45
C LEU A 103 -0.63 -0.33 -2.17
N LEU A 104 0.34 0.14 -1.41
CA LEU A 104 0.48 1.54 -1.00
C LEU A 104 1.75 2.08 -1.65
N ALA A 105 1.61 3.19 -2.37
CA ALA A 105 2.74 4.06 -2.68
C ALA A 105 3.02 4.91 -1.46
N CYS A 106 4.30 5.04 -1.11
CA CYS A 106 4.73 5.86 0.01
C CYS A 106 5.35 7.15 -0.55
N ASP A 107 4.67 8.28 -0.32
CA ASP A 107 5.20 9.60 -0.61
C ASP A 107 5.66 10.29 0.69
N GLU A 108 6.24 11.49 0.57
CA GLU A 108 6.82 12.20 1.73
C GLU A 108 5.73 12.68 2.70
N ASP A 109 4.52 12.92 2.19
CA ASP A 109 3.42 13.54 2.92
C ASP A 109 2.30 12.54 3.29
N GLY A 110 2.41 11.28 2.88
CA GLY A 110 1.24 10.43 2.84
C GLY A 110 1.45 8.98 2.40
N SER A 111 0.35 8.25 2.58
CA SER A 111 0.17 6.89 2.07
C SER A 111 -0.85 6.95 0.93
N ALA A 112 -0.44 6.49 -0.25
CA ALA A 112 -1.26 6.54 -1.45
C ALA A 112 -1.71 5.15 -1.88
N LEU A 113 -3.02 4.90 -1.89
CA LEU A 113 -3.57 3.64 -2.38
C LEU A 113 -3.33 3.49 -3.89
N ARG A 114 -2.68 2.40 -4.29
CA ARG A 114 -2.51 2.00 -5.70
C ARG A 114 -3.50 0.94 -6.13
N GLY A 115 -3.87 0.08 -5.19
CA GLY A 115 -4.80 -1.00 -5.48
C GLY A 115 -5.00 -1.92 -4.31
N MET A 116 -6.05 -2.71 -4.42
CA MET A 116 -6.44 -3.69 -3.41
C MET A 116 -6.72 -5.02 -4.10
N ARG A 117 -6.41 -6.11 -3.39
CA ARG A 117 -6.77 -7.47 -3.76
C ARG A 117 -7.36 -8.18 -2.55
N ILE A 118 -8.57 -8.71 -2.73
CA ILE A 118 -9.26 -9.55 -1.77
C ILE A 118 -9.28 -10.98 -2.33
N ARG A 119 -9.15 -11.96 -1.43
CA ARG A 119 -9.27 -13.38 -1.78
C ARG A 119 -10.63 -13.66 -2.41
N GLU A 120 -10.67 -14.50 -3.44
CA GLU A 120 -11.81 -14.58 -4.37
C GLU A 120 -13.08 -15.13 -3.73
N ASP A 121 -12.94 -16.17 -2.93
CA ASP A 121 -13.96 -16.81 -2.09
C ASP A 121 -14.57 -15.87 -1.02
N LEU A 122 -13.87 -14.77 -0.71
CA LEU A 122 -14.30 -13.78 0.27
C LEU A 122 -14.86 -12.49 -0.37
N ARG A 123 -14.89 -12.38 -1.70
CA ARG A 123 -15.48 -11.22 -2.39
C ARG A 123 -17.00 -11.18 -2.18
N GLY A 124 -17.57 -9.98 -2.33
CA GLY A 124 -19.01 -9.75 -2.13
C GLY A 124 -19.45 -9.64 -0.66
N ARG A 125 -18.57 -9.93 0.31
CA ARG A 125 -18.87 -9.88 1.75
C ARG A 125 -18.59 -8.52 2.42
N GLY A 126 -18.53 -7.44 1.65
CA GLY A 126 -18.24 -6.10 2.19
C GLY A 126 -16.81 -5.86 2.68
N LEU A 127 -15.89 -6.84 2.57
CA LEU A 127 -14.51 -6.73 3.06
C LEU A 127 -13.76 -5.53 2.47
N SER A 128 -14.04 -5.11 1.23
CA SER A 128 -13.37 -3.96 0.61
C SER A 128 -13.48 -2.70 1.46
N LYS A 129 -14.70 -2.41 1.95
CA LYS A 129 -14.96 -1.26 2.80
C LYS A 129 -14.28 -1.42 4.15
N LEU A 130 -14.31 -2.61 4.73
CA LEU A 130 -13.66 -2.86 6.01
C LEU A 130 -12.14 -2.68 5.94
N LEU A 131 -11.48 -3.27 4.94
CA LEU A 131 -10.05 -3.11 4.76
C LEU A 131 -9.67 -1.63 4.53
N LEU A 132 -10.47 -0.91 3.73
CA LEU A 132 -10.27 0.52 3.51
C LEU A 132 -10.44 1.33 4.79
N ALA A 133 -11.48 1.06 5.58
CA ALA A 133 -11.72 1.74 6.84
C ALA A 133 -10.55 1.58 7.81
N VAL A 134 -9.97 0.36 7.90
CA VAL A 134 -8.78 0.13 8.72
C VAL A 134 -7.59 0.93 8.22
N TRP A 135 -7.28 0.87 6.91
CA TRP A 135 -6.19 1.68 6.35
C TRP A 135 -6.39 3.18 6.58
N LEU A 136 -7.61 3.70 6.37
CA LEU A 136 -7.94 5.11 6.57
C LEU A 136 -7.81 5.52 8.04
N ARG A 137 -8.23 4.67 8.98
CA ARG A 137 -7.99 4.90 10.41
C ARG A 137 -6.51 4.97 10.71
N LEU A 138 -5.70 4.04 10.17
CA LEU A 138 -4.25 4.08 10.36
C LEU A 138 -3.63 5.39 9.84
N CYS A 139 -4.09 5.91 8.69
CA CYS A 139 -3.64 7.20 8.18
C CYS A 139 -4.02 8.35 9.11
N LEU A 140 -5.28 8.40 9.58
CA LEU A 140 -5.77 9.44 10.49
C LEU A 140 -4.98 9.47 11.80
N GLU A 141 -4.73 8.31 12.40
CA GLU A 141 -3.97 8.20 13.66
C GLU A 141 -2.48 8.49 13.47
N ALA A 142 -1.94 8.34 12.26
CA ALA A 142 -0.58 8.74 11.91
C ALA A 142 -0.44 10.24 11.52
N GLY A 143 -1.55 11.00 11.52
CA GLY A 143 -1.58 12.37 11.02
C GLY A 143 -1.24 12.47 9.53
N LEU A 144 -1.62 11.47 8.74
CA LEU A 144 -1.38 11.39 7.30
C LEU A 144 -2.68 11.64 6.53
N THR A 145 -2.59 12.40 5.45
CA THR A 145 -3.70 12.55 4.50
C THR A 145 -3.69 11.35 3.54
N PRO A 146 -4.70 10.47 3.56
CA PRO A 146 -4.75 9.35 2.63
C PRO A 146 -4.98 9.87 1.21
N ARG A 147 -4.22 9.34 0.26
CA ARG A 147 -4.33 9.67 -1.16
C ARG A 147 -4.58 8.43 -1.97
N THR A 148 -4.89 8.58 -3.26
CA THR A 148 -4.82 7.47 -4.20
C THR A 148 -3.91 7.84 -5.37
N ARG A 149 -3.22 6.83 -5.92
CA ARG A 149 -2.73 6.94 -7.30
C ARG A 149 -3.90 6.74 -8.26
N THR A 150 -3.60 6.77 -9.55
CA THR A 150 -4.58 6.47 -10.59
C THR A 150 -5.18 5.09 -10.37
N ILE A 151 -6.46 5.06 -9.99
CA ILE A 151 -7.23 3.82 -9.83
C ILE A 151 -7.91 3.54 -11.16
N ASN A 152 -7.78 2.31 -11.67
CA ASN A 152 -8.47 1.78 -12.86
C ASN A 152 -9.33 0.55 -12.52
N LYS A 153 -9.99 0.58 -11.35
CA LYS A 153 -10.76 -0.54 -10.80
C LYS A 153 -12.14 -0.04 -10.33
N PRO A 154 -13.21 -0.16 -11.14
CA PRO A 154 -14.51 0.44 -10.86
C PRO A 154 -15.09 0.07 -9.48
N LEU A 155 -14.96 -1.18 -9.05
CA LEU A 155 -15.44 -1.62 -7.72
C LEU A 155 -14.65 -1.00 -6.56
N LEU A 156 -13.36 -0.73 -6.76
CA LEU A 156 -12.55 -0.03 -5.77
C LEU A 156 -12.95 1.44 -5.70
N SER A 157 -13.19 2.08 -6.86
CA SER A 157 -13.71 3.45 -6.93
C SER A 157 -15.05 3.61 -6.21
N LEU A 158 -15.99 2.67 -6.39
CA LEU A 158 -17.24 2.64 -5.62
C LEU A 158 -17.02 2.50 -4.11
N SER A 159 -16.02 1.70 -3.71
CA SER A 159 -15.69 1.54 -2.29
C SER A 159 -15.08 2.82 -1.70
N LEU A 160 -14.28 3.56 -2.47
CA LEU A 160 -13.72 4.86 -2.09
C LEU A 160 -14.80 5.94 -1.95
N ALA A 161 -15.76 5.99 -2.87
CA ALA A 161 -16.88 6.92 -2.82
C ALA A 161 -17.72 6.78 -1.53
N ALA A 162 -17.81 5.56 -0.96
CA ALA A 162 -18.49 5.33 0.31
C ALA A 162 -17.79 6.02 1.52
N PHE A 163 -16.55 6.47 1.36
CA PHE A 163 -15.80 7.28 2.32
C PHE A 163 -15.76 8.76 1.95
N GLY A 164 -16.52 9.20 0.95
CA GLY A 164 -16.55 10.59 0.49
C GLY A 164 -15.41 10.99 -0.44
N PHE A 165 -14.61 10.03 -0.93
CA PHE A 165 -13.57 10.34 -1.91
C PHE A 165 -14.18 10.79 -3.24
N ALA A 166 -13.63 11.87 -3.80
CA ALA A 166 -14.06 12.43 -5.08
C ALA A 166 -13.02 12.20 -6.18
N PRO A 167 -13.42 11.88 -7.42
CA PRO A 167 -12.48 11.75 -8.53
C PRO A 167 -11.92 13.12 -8.93
N THR A 168 -10.59 13.22 -9.06
CA THR A 168 -9.91 14.50 -9.35
C THR A 168 -10.20 15.06 -10.74
N ASN A 169 -10.56 14.21 -11.70
CA ASN A 169 -10.82 14.64 -13.07
C ASN A 169 -12.20 15.28 -13.27
N GLN A 170 -13.02 15.44 -12.21
CA GLN A 170 -14.39 16.00 -12.21
C GLN A 170 -15.37 15.36 -13.20
N ARG A 171 -14.95 14.30 -13.91
CA ARG A 171 -15.81 13.50 -14.77
C ARG A 171 -16.58 12.55 -13.84
N GLY A 172 -17.91 12.67 -13.83
CA GLY A 172 -18.79 11.88 -12.98
C GLY A 172 -18.48 10.37 -13.02
N MET A 173 -18.69 9.70 -11.89
CA MET A 173 -18.46 8.26 -11.75
C MET A 173 -19.54 7.46 -12.50
N LEU A 174 -19.28 7.10 -13.76
CA LEU A 174 -20.10 6.15 -14.51
C LEU A 174 -19.63 4.71 -14.23
N VAL A 175 -20.30 4.05 -13.30
CA VAL A 175 -20.04 2.64 -12.99
C VAL A 175 -21.34 1.86 -13.05
N ARG A 176 -21.48 1.01 -14.07
CA ARG A 176 -22.56 0.03 -14.16
C ARG A 176 -22.02 -1.34 -13.78
N VAL A 177 -22.41 -1.85 -12.61
CA VAL A 177 -22.04 -3.19 -12.14
C VAL A 177 -23.21 -4.12 -12.43
N SER A 178 -23.01 -5.14 -13.24
CA SER A 178 -23.96 -6.26 -13.37
C SER A 178 -23.59 -7.36 -12.37
N ALA A 179 -24.61 -8.00 -11.78
CA ALA A 179 -24.44 -9.14 -10.90
C ALA A 179 -24.09 -10.40 -11.72
N ALA A 180 -22.86 -10.51 -12.21
CA ALA A 180 -22.41 -11.75 -12.86
C ALA A 180 -22.29 -12.85 -11.79
N LYS A 181 -23.09 -13.90 -11.89
CA LYS A 181 -23.16 -15.00 -10.91
C LYS A 181 -22.00 -16.00 -11.06
N ARG A 182 -21.21 -16.01 -12.14
CA ARG A 182 -20.10 -16.96 -12.33
C ARG A 182 -18.92 -16.36 -13.11
N ALA A 183 -17.69 -16.78 -12.76
CA ALA A 183 -16.45 -16.38 -13.45
C ALA A 183 -16.39 -16.78 -14.94
N ARG A 184 -17.25 -17.71 -15.38
CA ARG A 184 -17.38 -18.11 -16.80
C ARG A 184 -18.07 -17.05 -17.67
N ASP A 185 -18.71 -16.05 -17.08
CA ASP A 185 -19.39 -14.97 -17.81
C ASP A 185 -18.42 -13.84 -18.21
N CYS A 186 -17.15 -13.93 -17.80
CA CYS A 186 -16.08 -13.03 -18.21
C CYS A 186 -15.53 -13.35 -19.62
N VAL A 187 -16.36 -13.85 -20.53
CA VAL A 187 -15.98 -14.03 -21.93
C VAL A 187 -15.95 -12.67 -22.62
N ARG A 188 -14.86 -12.42 -23.33
CA ARG A 188 -14.63 -11.23 -24.16
C ARG A 188 -15.72 -11.18 -25.24
N SER A 189 -16.84 -10.51 -24.99
CA SER A 189 -17.88 -10.38 -26.02
C SER A 189 -17.36 -9.53 -27.18
N THR A 190 -17.27 -10.18 -28.35
CA THR A 190 -17.03 -9.63 -29.68
C THR A 190 -18.32 -9.67 -30.47
N SER A 191 -19.38 -9.02 -29.97
CA SER A 191 -20.66 -8.94 -30.67
C SER A 191 -21.34 -7.61 -30.38
N ALA A 192 -21.85 -7.02 -31.45
CA ALA A 192 -22.54 -5.74 -31.51
C ALA A 192 -23.82 -5.77 -30.65
N HIS A 193 -24.05 -4.67 -29.91
CA HIS A 193 -25.28 -4.34 -29.16
C HIS A 193 -25.72 -5.32 -28.04
N ALA A 194 -25.11 -5.17 -26.85
CA ALA A 194 -25.69 -5.58 -25.56
C ALA A 194 -25.59 -4.41 -24.55
N PRO A 195 -26.67 -4.05 -23.82
CA PRO A 195 -26.67 -2.87 -22.95
C PRO A 195 -26.01 -3.19 -21.60
N GLY A 196 -24.69 -3.03 -21.52
CA GLY A 196 -23.97 -3.29 -20.27
C GLY A 196 -22.45 -3.11 -20.33
N ARG A 197 -21.94 -2.01 -20.90
CA ARG A 197 -20.54 -1.60 -20.71
C ARG A 197 -20.44 -0.09 -20.50
N THR A 198 -20.20 0.33 -19.26
CA THR A 198 -19.56 1.61 -18.98
C THR A 198 -18.51 1.43 -17.89
N ALA A 199 -17.26 1.64 -18.28
CA ALA A 199 -16.13 1.75 -17.40
C ALA A 199 -15.19 2.80 -17.97
N TYR A 200 -15.04 3.94 -17.30
CA TYR A 200 -13.73 4.56 -17.11
C TYR A 200 -13.76 5.36 -15.83
N ILE A 201 -13.06 4.85 -14.82
CA ILE A 201 -12.36 5.76 -13.93
C ILE A 201 -10.91 5.35 -14.01
N ARG A 202 -10.11 6.18 -14.67
CA ARG A 202 -8.65 6.19 -14.60
C ARG A 202 -8.26 7.54 -14.03
N THR A 203 -8.48 7.71 -12.73
CA THR A 203 -8.16 8.96 -12.03
C THR A 203 -7.66 8.69 -10.63
N ALA A 204 -6.95 9.65 -10.07
CA ALA A 204 -6.75 9.72 -8.63
C ALA A 204 -8.03 10.18 -7.94
N PHE A 205 -8.12 9.92 -6.65
CA PHE A 205 -9.20 10.37 -5.79
C PHE A 205 -8.64 11.22 -4.67
N GLU A 206 -9.33 12.31 -4.39
CA GLU A 206 -9.06 13.18 -3.25
C GLU A 206 -9.92 12.75 -2.07
N ALA A 207 -9.28 12.67 -0.90
CA ALA A 207 -9.98 12.43 0.36
C ALA A 207 -10.79 13.68 0.74
N PRO A 208 -11.94 13.51 1.41
CA PRO A 208 -12.61 14.64 2.04
C PRO A 208 -11.78 15.17 3.22
N ASP A 209 -12.28 16.21 3.88
CA ASP A 209 -11.68 16.71 5.11
C ASP A 209 -11.60 15.62 6.20
N ALA A 210 -10.71 15.82 7.17
CA ALA A 210 -10.41 14.82 8.19
C ALA A 210 -11.62 14.45 9.07
N ALA A 211 -12.55 15.38 9.32
CA ALA A 211 -13.72 15.13 10.15
C ALA A 211 -14.74 14.27 9.40
N THR A 212 -15.03 14.63 8.14
CA THR A 212 -15.90 13.83 7.25
C THR A 212 -15.33 12.42 7.05
N LEU A 213 -14.02 12.32 6.82
CA LEU A 213 -13.35 11.03 6.66
C LEU A 213 -13.43 10.19 7.94
N ARG A 214 -13.18 10.79 9.11
CA ARG A 214 -13.26 10.10 10.41
C ARG A 214 -14.67 9.56 10.66
N ALA A 215 -15.71 10.37 10.44
CA ALA A 215 -17.10 9.92 10.58
C ALA A 215 -17.45 8.76 9.62
N ALA A 216 -16.97 8.81 8.37
CA ALA A 216 -17.17 7.72 7.41
C ALA A 216 -16.47 6.42 7.84
N VAL A 217 -15.25 6.53 8.39
CA VAL A 217 -14.49 5.41 8.95
C VAL A 217 -15.22 4.82 10.17
N ASP A 218 -15.65 5.65 11.11
CA ASP A 218 -16.36 5.24 12.32
C ASP A 218 -17.61 4.42 11.98
N ARG A 219 -18.38 4.88 10.99
CA ARG A 219 -19.56 4.16 10.50
C ARG A 219 -19.24 2.77 9.95
N GLN A 220 -18.10 2.58 9.30
CA GLN A 220 -17.68 1.26 8.78
C GLN A 220 -17.12 0.36 9.88
N LEU A 221 -16.49 0.93 10.91
CA LEU A 221 -15.88 0.19 12.02
C LEU A 221 -16.81 0.02 13.22
N ARG A 222 -18.02 0.60 13.22
CA ARG A 222 -18.96 0.68 14.35
C ARG A 222 -19.22 -0.62 15.13
N HIS A 223 -19.06 -1.77 14.49
CA HIS A 223 -19.33 -3.10 15.06
C HIS A 223 -18.08 -3.82 15.58
N GLY A 224 -16.95 -3.13 15.63
CA GLY A 224 -15.71 -3.69 16.14
C GLY A 224 -14.79 -2.64 16.76
N ASN A 225 -13.79 -3.13 17.47
CA ASN A 225 -12.74 -2.32 18.04
C ASN A 225 -11.48 -2.41 17.18
N LEU A 226 -10.88 -1.27 16.84
CA LEU A 226 -9.56 -1.22 16.22
C LEU A 226 -8.54 -0.74 17.26
N GLU A 227 -7.65 -1.64 17.64
CA GLU A 227 -6.55 -1.36 18.56
C GLU A 227 -5.26 -1.18 17.76
N LEU A 228 -4.60 -0.04 17.96
CA LEU A 228 -3.27 0.18 17.41
C LEU A 228 -2.25 -0.58 18.26
N GLY A 229 -1.43 -1.42 17.63
CA GLY A 229 -0.35 -2.11 18.33
C GLY A 229 0.91 -1.26 18.48
N VAL A 230 0.87 0.00 18.03
CA VAL A 230 2.04 0.84 17.78
C VAL A 230 1.71 2.32 18.01
N PRO A 231 2.66 3.15 18.47
CA PRO A 231 2.41 4.58 18.67
C PRO A 231 2.27 5.34 17.33
N PRO A 232 1.52 6.46 17.29
CA PRO A 232 1.30 7.29 16.10
C PRO A 232 2.56 7.60 15.28
N ALA A 233 3.66 7.97 15.94
CA ALA A 233 4.91 8.29 15.28
C ALA A 233 5.52 7.08 14.54
N ALA A 234 5.44 5.87 15.14
CA ALA A 234 5.92 4.65 14.50
C ALA A 234 5.02 4.25 13.32
N LEU A 235 3.70 4.43 13.47
CA LEU A 235 2.73 4.21 12.39
C LEU A 235 2.99 5.14 11.20
N ARG A 236 3.25 6.42 11.47
CA ARG A 236 3.61 7.41 10.44
C ARG A 236 4.83 6.96 9.64
N ARG A 237 5.92 6.59 10.33
CA ARG A 237 7.14 6.08 9.66
C ARG A 237 6.87 4.84 8.82
N ALA A 238 6.07 3.91 9.35
CA ALA A 238 5.73 2.67 8.67
C ALA A 238 4.93 2.91 7.37
N LEU A 239 3.98 3.86 7.38
CA LEU A 239 3.11 4.15 6.24
C LEU A 239 3.74 5.08 5.19
N THR A 240 4.79 5.82 5.54
CA THR A 240 5.59 6.65 4.61
C THR A 240 6.90 5.98 4.18
N LEU A 241 7.08 4.69 4.51
CA LEU A 241 8.31 3.97 4.22
C LEU A 241 8.58 3.86 2.71
N ARG A 242 9.67 4.49 2.27
CA ARG A 242 10.23 4.28 0.93
C ARG A 242 11.25 3.15 0.94
N GLY A 243 10.95 2.09 0.19
CA GLY A 243 11.89 1.00 -0.03
C GLY A 243 11.16 -0.32 -0.17
N GLY A 244 11.16 -0.89 -1.38
CA GLY A 244 10.92 -2.32 -1.49
C GLY A 244 12.17 -3.11 -1.12
N CYS A 245 11.97 -4.35 -0.71
CA CYS A 245 13.03 -5.27 -0.36
C CYS A 245 13.65 -5.80 -1.66
N GLY A 246 14.71 -5.17 -2.15
CA GLY A 246 15.53 -5.73 -3.21
C GLY A 246 16.13 -7.04 -2.71
N ALA A 247 16.02 -8.12 -3.48
CA ALA A 247 16.74 -9.34 -3.16
C ALA A 247 18.24 -9.05 -3.21
N CYS A 248 18.95 -9.30 -2.10
CA CYS A 248 20.41 -9.36 -2.09
C CYS A 248 20.85 -10.58 -2.90
N THR A 249 20.85 -10.49 -4.23
CA THR A 249 21.67 -11.35 -5.07
C THR A 249 22.18 -10.51 -6.23
N PRO A 250 23.51 -10.32 -6.36
CA PRO A 250 24.04 -9.87 -7.63
C PRO A 250 23.69 -10.97 -8.64
N LYS A 251 22.77 -10.69 -9.56
CA LYS A 251 22.75 -11.44 -10.81
C LYS A 251 24.12 -11.22 -11.43
N ARG A 252 25.04 -12.17 -11.25
CA ARG A 252 26.23 -12.31 -12.09
C ARG A 252 25.68 -12.22 -13.51
N ARG A 253 25.97 -11.12 -14.20
CA ARG A 253 25.77 -11.03 -15.64
C ARG A 253 26.49 -12.25 -16.21
N GLY A 254 25.73 -13.22 -16.71
CA GLY A 254 26.30 -14.35 -17.41
C GLY A 254 27.20 -13.78 -18.49
N ARG A 255 28.50 -14.03 -18.37
CA ARG A 255 29.44 -13.85 -19.48
C ARG A 255 28.82 -14.59 -20.66
N ARG A 256 28.56 -13.85 -21.74
CA ARG A 256 28.31 -14.46 -23.05
C ARG A 256 29.47 -15.41 -23.30
N ARG A 257 29.21 -16.71 -23.39
CA ARG A 257 30.17 -17.63 -23.97
C ARG A 257 30.32 -17.24 -25.44
N PRO A 258 31.54 -17.06 -25.97
CA PRO A 258 31.71 -16.99 -27.41
C PRO A 258 31.26 -18.32 -28.02
N LEU A 259 30.54 -18.23 -29.13
CA LEU A 259 30.22 -19.38 -29.97
C LEU A 259 31.53 -20.00 -30.48
N PRO A 260 31.69 -21.33 -30.49
CA PRO A 260 32.78 -21.96 -31.22
C PRO A 260 32.56 -21.76 -32.73
N CYS A 261 33.67 -21.60 -33.45
CA CYS A 261 33.77 -21.48 -34.90
C CYS A 261 33.16 -22.69 -35.62
#